data_AF-A0A2C6C0L5-F1
#
_entry.id   AF-A0A2C6C0L5-F1
#
_cell.length_a   1.000
_cell.length_b   1.000
_cell.length_c   1.000
_cell.angle_alpha   90.00
_cell.angle_beta   90.00
_cell.angle_gamma   90.00
#
_symmetry.space_group_name_H-M   'P 1'
#
loop_
_entity.id
_entity.type
_entity.pdbx_description
1 polymer ?
#
loop_
_entity_poly.entity_id
_entity_poly.type
_entity_poly.pdbx_seq_one_letter_code
_entity_poly.pdbx_strand_id
1 'polypeptide(L)'
;MNESNLPNEQILFIKKIKKLRELNTWTIKELAKISGVSSGYISDIEAGLNKSIGKNIFSKLYFAFKKNSKFFSKEDELDFILCYARLTLAPSAFEFIEKLIKG
;
A
#
# COMPACT_ATOMS: atom_id res chain seq x y z
N MET A 1 0.69 -19.84 2.06
CA MET A 1 2.09 -19.37 1.88
C MET A 1 2.50 -18.74 3.20
N ASN A 2 3.63 -19.15 3.79
CA ASN A 2 4.06 -18.57 5.07
C ASN A 2 4.59 -17.14 4.82
N GLU A 3 4.14 -16.17 5.62
CA GLU A 3 4.64 -14.79 5.61
C GLU A 3 6.16 -14.71 5.84
N SER A 4 6.78 -15.81 6.29
CA SER A 4 8.20 -15.96 6.63
C SER A 4 9.20 -15.76 5.47
N ASN A 5 8.74 -15.66 4.21
CA ASN A 5 9.62 -15.52 3.04
C ASN A 5 9.50 -14.16 2.31
N LEU A 6 8.71 -13.22 2.83
CA LEU A 6 8.55 -11.89 2.22
C LEU A 6 9.51 -10.90 2.87
N PRO A 7 10.09 -9.94 2.10
CA PRO A 7 10.78 -8.81 2.69
C PRO A 7 9.86 -8.07 3.67
N ASN A 8 10.43 -7.61 4.80
CA ASN A 8 9.66 -6.92 5.85
C ASN A 8 8.88 -5.72 5.30
N GLU A 9 9.47 -5.01 4.33
CA GLU A 9 8.87 -3.89 3.61
C GLU A 9 7.56 -4.29 2.91
N GLN A 10 7.55 -5.46 2.29
CA GLN A 10 6.39 -5.98 1.56
C GLN A 10 5.27 -6.34 2.52
N ILE A 11 5.61 -6.95 3.66
CA ILE A 11 4.66 -7.24 4.72
C ILE A 11 4.03 -5.95 5.27
N LEU A 12 4.82 -4.90 5.48
CA LEU A 12 4.32 -3.61 5.96
C LEU A 12 3.33 -2.97 4.97
N PHE A 13 3.67 -2.94 3.68
CA PHE A 13 2.78 -2.40 2.65
C PHE A 13 1.48 -3.19 2.53
N ILE A 14 1.55 -4.53 2.56
CA ILE A 14 0.38 -5.41 2.54
C ILE A 14 -0.53 -5.13 3.74
N LYS A 15 0.04 -5.06 4.94
CA LYS A 15 -0.70 -4.73 6.16
C LYS A 15 -1.37 -3.36 6.05
N LYS A 16 -0.70 -2.36 5.47
CA LYS A 16 -1.27 -1.02 5.28
C LYS A 16 -2.46 -1.05 4.32
N ILE A 17 -2.38 -1.71 3.17
CA ILE A 17 -3.52 -1.85 2.24
C ILE A 17 -4.70 -2.54 2.94
N LYS A 18 -4.44 -3.69 3.57
CA LYS A 18 -5.47 -4.48 4.24
C LYS A 18 -6.17 -3.68 5.34
N LYS A 19 -5.40 -3.00 6.19
CA LYS A 19 -5.91 -2.13 7.26
C LYS A 19 -6.80 -1.03 6.71
N LEU A 20 -6.35 -0.28 5.69
CA LEU A 20 -7.13 0.80 5.09
C LEU A 20 -8.43 0.25 4.47
N ARG A 21 -8.37 -0.89 3.77
CA ARG A 21 -9.54 -1.55 3.20
C ARG A 21 -10.55 -1.92 4.30
N GLU A 22 -10.09 -2.53 5.39
CA GLU A 22 -10.95 -2.98 6.50
C GLU A 22 -11.55 -1.81 7.30
N LEU A 23 -10.79 -0.73 7.51
CA LEU A 23 -11.29 0.51 8.13
C LEU A 23 -12.42 1.15 7.32
N ASN A 24 -12.36 1.03 5.99
CA ASN A 24 -13.42 1.46 5.10
C ASN A 24 -14.58 0.45 4.98
N THR A 25 -14.53 -0.65 5.73
CA THR A 25 -15.44 -1.80 5.62
C THR A 25 -15.57 -2.34 4.19
N TRP A 26 -14.51 -2.22 3.40
CA TRP A 26 -14.52 -2.68 2.01
C TRP A 26 -14.11 -4.14 1.93
N THR A 27 -14.84 -4.91 1.14
CA THR A 27 -14.38 -6.19 0.60
C THR A 27 -13.31 -5.96 -0.47
N ILE A 28 -12.57 -7.01 -0.82
CA ILE A 28 -11.63 -6.98 -1.95
C ILE A 28 -12.33 -6.57 -3.25
N LYS A 29 -13.58 -7.02 -3.46
CA LYS A 29 -14.38 -6.68 -4.65
C LYS A 29 -14.76 -5.20 -4.68
N GLU A 30 -15.06 -4.60 -3.54
CA GLU A 30 -15.38 -3.18 -3.46
C GLU A 30 -14.15 -2.31 -3.69
N LEU A 31 -13.01 -2.63 -3.06
CA LEU A 31 -11.76 -1.93 -3.34
C LEU A 31 -11.37 -2.06 -4.82
N ALA A 32 -11.56 -3.23 -5.43
CA ALA A 32 -11.35 -3.44 -6.86
C ALA A 32 -12.21 -2.49 -7.71
N LYS A 33 -13.51 -2.40 -7.41
CA LYS A 33 -14.45 -1.51 -8.10
C LYS A 33 -14.06 -0.04 -7.97
N ILE A 34 -13.65 0.41 -6.78
CA ILE A 34 -13.33 1.82 -6.51
C ILE A 34 -11.98 2.21 -7.14
N SER A 35 -10.98 1.33 -7.06
CA SER A 35 -9.62 1.60 -7.57
C SER A 35 -9.46 1.31 -9.06
N GLY A 36 -10.31 0.47 -9.66
CA GLY A 36 -10.10 -0.04 -11.02
C GLY A 36 -8.90 -0.99 -11.12
N VAL A 37 -8.47 -1.59 -10.00
CA VAL A 37 -7.55 -2.73 -9.94
C VAL A 37 -8.39 -4.01 -9.89
N SER A 38 -7.94 -5.09 -10.51
CA SER A 38 -8.70 -6.35 -10.49
C SER A 38 -8.73 -6.94 -9.07
N SER A 39 -9.85 -7.58 -8.71
CA SER A 39 -10.00 -8.23 -7.39
C SER A 39 -8.98 -9.35 -7.18
N GLY A 40 -8.61 -10.07 -8.26
CA GLY A 40 -7.55 -11.07 -8.22
C GLY A 40 -6.21 -10.45 -7.85
N TYR A 41 -5.83 -9.34 -8.48
CA TYR A 41 -4.57 -8.66 -8.16
C TYR A 41 -4.54 -8.15 -6.72
N ILE A 42 -5.64 -7.57 -6.21
CA ILE A 42 -5.72 -7.16 -4.79
C ILE A 42 -5.59 -8.36 -3.85
N SER A 43 -6.25 -9.48 -4.18
CA SER A 43 -6.13 -10.73 -3.42
C SER A 43 -4.68 -11.24 -3.41
N ASP A 44 -3.99 -11.20 -4.55
CA ASP A 44 -2.60 -11.63 -4.67
C ASP A 44 -1.65 -10.71 -3.89
N ILE A 45 -1.91 -9.40 -3.86
CA ILE A 45 -1.19 -8.47 -2.98
C ILE A 45 -1.38 -8.89 -1.52
N GLU A 46 -2.64 -8.99 -1.07
CA GLU A 46 -2.93 -9.27 0.35
C GLU A 46 -2.47 -10.65 0.82
N ALA A 47 -2.38 -11.62 -0.09
CA ALA A 47 -1.81 -12.94 0.16
C ALA A 47 -0.28 -12.99 0.06
N GLY A 48 0.38 -11.88 -0.32
CA GLY A 48 1.83 -11.81 -0.49
C GLY A 48 2.36 -12.53 -1.74
N LEU A 49 1.49 -12.88 -2.68
CA LEU A 49 1.85 -13.54 -3.93
C LEU A 49 2.51 -12.57 -4.92
N ASN A 50 2.26 -11.27 -4.77
CA ASN A 50 2.75 -10.25 -5.69
C ASN A 50 3.95 -9.47 -5.13
N LYS A 51 5.16 -9.81 -5.61
CA LYS A 51 6.44 -9.27 -5.11
C LYS A 51 6.73 -7.82 -5.52
N SER A 52 6.11 -7.32 -6.59
CA SER A 52 6.34 -5.96 -7.08
C SER A 52 5.03 -5.26 -7.38
N ILE A 53 4.76 -4.16 -6.67
CA ILE A 53 3.61 -3.30 -6.93
C ILE A 53 4.05 -2.25 -7.95
N GLY A 54 3.48 -2.28 -9.15
CA GLY A 54 3.78 -1.26 -10.17
C GLY A 54 3.18 0.11 -9.82
N LYS A 55 3.84 1.19 -10.28
CA LYS A 55 3.39 2.59 -10.08
C LYS A 55 1.92 2.81 -10.43
N ASN A 56 1.45 2.24 -11.54
CA ASN A 56 0.05 2.38 -11.97
C ASN A 56 -0.94 1.78 -10.94
N ILE A 57 -0.62 0.61 -10.39
CA ILE A 57 -1.44 -0.04 -9.36
C ILE A 57 -1.43 0.78 -8.07
N PHE A 58 -0.25 1.23 -7.65
CA PHE A 58 -0.11 2.12 -6.50
C PHE A 58 -0.96 3.39 -6.65
N SER A 59 -0.86 4.10 -7.79
CA SER A 59 -1.64 5.31 -8.04
C SER A 59 -3.14 5.06 -7.98
N LYS A 60 -3.62 3.95 -8.57
CA LYS A 60 -5.04 3.57 -8.50
C LYS A 60 -5.52 3.34 -7.07
N LEU A 61 -4.76 2.61 -6.27
CA LEU A 61 -5.08 2.36 -4.85
C LEU A 61 -5.02 3.64 -4.02
N TYR A 62 -3.97 4.45 -4.22
CA TYR A 62 -3.81 5.76 -3.58
C TYR A 62 -5.03 6.66 -3.82
N PHE A 63 -5.47 6.81 -5.08
CA PHE A 63 -6.65 7.63 -5.39
C PHE A 63 -7.95 7.03 -4.85
N ALA A 64 -8.05 5.70 -4.74
CA ALA A 64 -9.20 5.06 -4.10
C ALA A 64 -9.30 5.42 -2.61
N PHE A 65 -8.19 5.33 -1.87
CA PHE A 65 -8.16 5.70 -0.46
C PHE A 65 -8.35 7.20 -0.25
N LYS A 66 -7.74 8.03 -1.09
CA LYS A 66 -7.87 9.50 -1.02
C LYS A 66 -9.29 10.02 -1.23
N LYS A 67 -10.12 9.30 -1.99
CA LYS A 67 -11.56 9.63 -2.14
C LYS A 67 -12.35 9.46 -0.84
N ASN A 68 -11.86 8.69 0.12
CA ASN A 68 -12.49 8.53 1.43
C ASN A 68 -11.56 9.06 2.54
N SER A 69 -11.38 10.38 2.56
CA SER A 69 -10.49 11.08 3.51
C SER A 69 -10.84 10.85 4.98
N LYS A 70 -12.07 10.42 5.30
CA LYS A 70 -12.47 10.05 6.66
C LYS A 70 -11.59 8.94 7.26
N PHE A 71 -11.12 8.01 6.43
CA PHE A 71 -10.29 6.87 6.82
C PHE A 71 -8.89 6.92 6.20
N PHE A 72 -8.51 8.08 5.65
CA PHE A 72 -7.22 8.32 5.02
C PHE A 72 -6.78 9.74 5.37
N SER A 73 -6.33 9.89 6.62
CA SER A 73 -5.77 11.14 7.15
C SER A 73 -4.51 11.56 6.39
N LYS A 74 -3.99 12.77 6.65
CA LYS A 74 -2.72 13.21 6.04
C LYS A 74 -1.56 12.34 6.51
N GLU A 75 -1.61 11.89 7.76
CA GLU A 75 -0.65 10.97 8.37
C GLU A 75 -0.75 9.59 7.71
N ASP A 76 -1.96 9.09 7.45
CA ASP A 76 -2.15 7.83 6.72
C ASP A 76 -1.68 7.92 5.27
N GLU A 77 -1.90 9.08 4.63
CA GLU A 77 -1.46 9.37 3.27
C GLU A 77 0.06 9.35 3.18
N LEU A 78 0.74 10.06 4.09
CA LEU A 78 2.19 10.06 4.17
C LEU A 78 2.75 8.65 4.43
N ASP A 79 2.18 7.94 5.41
CA ASP A 79 2.59 6.57 5.75
C ASP A 79 2.40 5.60 4.57
N PHE A 80 1.30 5.72 3.82
CA PHE A 80 1.06 4.91 2.63
C PHE A 80 2.08 5.18 1.52
N ILE A 81 2.42 6.45 1.28
CA ILE A 81 3.46 6.84 0.33
C ILE A 81 4.83 6.32 0.76
N LEU A 82 5.17 6.45 2.05
CA LEU A 82 6.45 5.97 2.60
C LEU A 82 6.58 4.46 2.51
N CYS A 83 5.51 3.71 2.78
CA CYS A 83 5.52 2.25 2.59
C CYS A 83 5.84 1.87 1.14
N TYR A 84 5.26 2.56 0.16
CA TYR A 84 5.54 2.31 -1.26
C TYR A 84 6.94 2.76 -1.68
N ALA A 85 7.42 3.90 -1.18
CA ALA A 85 8.78 4.37 -1.42
C ALA A 85 9.82 3.37 -0.88
N ARG A 86 9.59 2.82 0.32
CA ARG A 86 10.46 1.81 0.93
C ARG A 86 10.55 0.52 0.12
N LEU A 87 9.48 0.18 -0.62
CA LEU A 87 9.46 -0.99 -1.52
C LEU A 87 10.21 -0.77 -2.84
N THR A 88 10.30 0.47 -3.30
CA THR A 88 10.68 0.77 -4.69
C THR A 88 12.00 1.51 -4.81
N LEU A 89 12.44 2.16 -3.73
CA LEU A 89 13.70 2.90 -3.70
C LEU A 89 14.82 2.04 -3.11
N ALA A 90 16.05 2.35 -3.52
CA ALA A 90 17.24 1.84 -2.84
C ALA A 90 17.26 2.32 -1.37
N PRO A 91 17.79 1.53 -0.43
CA PRO A 91 17.82 1.89 1.00
C PRO A 91 18.40 3.29 1.26
N SER A 92 19.51 3.64 0.60
CA SER A 92 20.14 4.96 0.74
C SER A 92 19.26 6.12 0.26
N ALA A 93 18.50 5.93 -0.83
CA ALA A 93 17.57 6.92 -1.33
C ALA A 93 16.37 7.09 -0.39
N PHE A 94 15.88 5.98 0.18
CA PHE A 94 14.81 6.03 1.18
C PHE A 94 15.26 6.74 2.46
N GLU A 95 16.44 6.41 3.00
CA GLU A 95 17.01 7.07 4.18
C GLU A 95 17.17 8.59 3.99
N PHE A 96 17.55 9.02 2.78
CA PHE A 96 17.63 10.44 2.45
C PHE A 96 16.27 11.13 2.53
N ILE A 97 15.23 10.55 1.93
CA ILE A 97 13.86 11.08 1.99
C ILE A 97 13.33 11.09 3.42
N GLU A 98 13.57 10.02 4.17
CA GLU A 98 13.12 9.89 5.56
C GLU A 98 13.73 10.97 6.45
N LYS A 99 15.02 11.31 6.25
CA LYS A 99 15.68 12.42 6.96
C LYS A 99 15.06 13.77 6.63
N LEU A 100 14.69 14.02 5.37
CA LEU A 100 14.04 15.28 4.97
C LEU A 100 12.65 15.47 5.56
N ILE A 101 11.94 14.39 5.87
CA ILE A 101 10.59 14.43 6.45
C ILE A 101 10.64 14.58 7.98
N LYS A 102 11.68 14.03 8.62
CA LYS A 102 11.84 14.01 10.09
C LYS A 102 12.68 15.17 10.65
N GLY A 103 13.49 15.81 9.81
CA GLY A 103 14.28 17.00 10.14
C GLY A 103 13.50 18.29 9.93
#